data_AF-A0A9P7SPW9-F1
#
_entry.id   AF-A0A9P7SPW9-F1
#
_cell.length_a   1.000
_cell.length_b   1.000
_cell.length_c   1.000
_cell.angle_alpha   90.00
_cell.angle_beta   90.00
_cell.angle_gamma   90.00
#
_symmetry.space_group_name_H-M   'P 1'
#
loop_
_entity.id
_entity.type
_entity.pdbx_description
1 polymer ?
#
loop_
_entity_poly.entity_id
_entity_poly.type
_entity_poly.pdbx_seq_one_letter_code
_entity_poly.pdbx_strand_id
1 'polypeptide(L)'
;GFQVPPAELEAKLLARQDINDVCVIGVWNNEQHTEVPRAYVVVRSDVQETEQLAQEITEWLAERVSPPKRLRGGMRFVKEIPKSASGKILRRVLKDQVKREEGDGRGPKAKL
;
A
#
# COMPACT_ATOMS: atom_id res chain seq x y z
N GLY A 1 8.68 15.63 -12.61
CA GLY A 1 8.19 14.84 -11.46
C GLY A 1 8.89 13.50 -11.44
N PHE A 2 9.23 12.97 -10.27
CA PHE A 2 9.86 11.65 -10.17
C PHE A 2 8.81 10.57 -10.44
N GLN A 3 9.02 9.79 -11.50
CA GLN A 3 8.17 8.63 -11.77
C GLN A 3 8.58 7.51 -10.80
N VAL A 4 7.68 7.13 -9.89
CA VAL A 4 7.87 6.01 -8.97
C VAL A 4 7.15 4.80 -9.57
N PRO A 5 7.87 3.80 -10.12
CA PRO A 5 7.22 2.63 -10.69
C PRO A 5 6.61 1.78 -9.56
N PRO A 6 5.28 1.58 -9.51
CA PRO A 6 4.67 0.81 -8.44
C PRO A 6 5.19 -0.62 -8.36
N ALA A 7 5.46 -1.24 -9.52
CA ALA A 7 5.96 -2.60 -9.64
C ALA A 7 7.33 -2.80 -8.94
N GLU A 8 8.19 -1.77 -8.89
CA GLU A 8 9.47 -1.85 -8.19
C GLU A 8 9.26 -1.97 -6.68
N LEU A 9 8.32 -1.20 -6.14
CA LEU A 9 7.99 -1.22 -4.71
C LEU A 9 7.28 -2.51 -4.33
N GLU A 10 6.35 -2.95 -5.17
CA GLU A 10 5.65 -4.24 -5.02
C GLU A 10 6.63 -5.40 -4.98
N ALA A 11 7.57 -5.47 -5.93
CA ALA A 11 8.58 -6.53 -5.98
C ALA A 11 9.46 -6.57 -4.71
N LYS A 12 9.84 -5.40 -4.18
CA LYS A 12 10.61 -5.31 -2.93
C LYS A 12 9.80 -5.79 -1.73
N LEU A 13 8.53 -5.40 -1.63
CA LEU A 13 7.65 -5.80 -0.54
C LEU A 13 7.34 -7.31 -0.59
N LEU A 14 7.08 -7.87 -1.78
CA LEU A 14 6.88 -9.32 -1.97
C LEU A 14 8.09 -10.17 -1.60
N ALA A 15 9.29 -9.60 -1.53
CA ALA A 15 10.48 -10.33 -1.12
C ALA A 15 10.51 -10.60 0.40
N ARG A 16 9.63 -9.99 1.20
CA ARG A 16 9.54 -10.28 2.63
C ARG A 16 8.72 -11.55 2.88
N GLN A 17 9.09 -12.31 3.90
CA GLN A 17 8.49 -13.60 4.23
C GLN A 17 7.13 -13.52 4.91
N ASP A 18 6.74 -12.34 5.40
CA ASP A 18 5.48 -12.04 6.09
C ASP A 18 4.37 -11.57 5.14
N ILE A 19 4.73 -11.18 3.92
CA ILE A 19 3.81 -10.66 2.90
C ILE A 19 3.41 -11.77 1.94
N ASN A 20 2.10 -11.97 1.77
CA ASN A 20 1.53 -12.90 0.80
C ASN A 20 1.24 -12.23 -0.55
N ASP A 21 0.73 -10.99 -0.53
CA ASP A 21 0.44 -10.23 -1.74
C ASP A 21 0.50 -8.72 -1.47
N VAL A 22 0.72 -7.92 -2.50
CA VAL A 22 0.84 -6.47 -2.37
C VAL A 22 0.44 -5.74 -3.65
N CYS A 23 -0.16 -4.57 -3.48
CA CYS A 23 -0.33 -3.61 -4.55
C CYS A 23 -0.03 -2.20 -4.06
N VAL A 24 0.80 -1.48 -4.81
CA VAL A 24 1.12 -0.08 -4.57
C VAL A 24 0.37 0.79 -5.57
N ILE A 25 -0.27 1.84 -5.07
CA ILE A 25 -0.93 2.84 -5.91
C ILE A 25 -0.56 4.25 -5.47
N GLY A 26 -0.57 5.18 -6.42
CA GLY A 26 -0.46 6.61 -6.12
C GLY A 26 -1.75 7.12 -5.48
N VAL A 27 -1.61 7.84 -4.38
CA VAL A 27 -2.69 8.56 -3.71
C VAL A 27 -2.34 10.04 -3.68
N TRP A 28 -3.33 10.90 -3.89
CA TRP A 28 -3.12 12.34 -3.85
C TRP A 28 -2.84 12.79 -2.41
N ASN A 29 -1.71 13.45 -2.19
CA ASN A 29 -1.40 14.08 -0.92
C ASN A 29 -1.69 15.58 -1.02
N ASN A 30 -2.66 16.04 -0.23
CA ASN A 30 -3.09 17.44 -0.24
C ASN A 30 -2.01 18.40 0.28
N GLU A 31 -1.21 17.99 1.26
CA GLU A 31 -0.17 18.84 1.86
C GLU A 31 1.02 19.09 0.90
N GLN A 32 1.43 18.05 0.16
CA GLN A 32 2.54 18.10 -0.78
C GLN A 32 2.09 18.41 -2.22
N HIS A 33 0.78 18.53 -2.46
CA HIS A 33 0.17 18.73 -3.78
C HIS A 33 0.74 17.79 -4.86
N THR A 34 0.93 16.51 -4.50
CA THR A 34 1.52 15.49 -5.37
C THR A 34 0.94 14.13 -5.09
N GLU A 35 1.03 13.21 -6.05
CA GLU A 35 0.80 11.80 -5.80
C GLU A 35 1.96 11.20 -4.99
N VAL A 36 1.61 10.42 -3.97
CA VAL A 36 2.55 9.66 -3.15
C VAL A 36 2.18 8.17 -3.14
N PRO A 37 3.16 7.25 -3.02
CA PRO A 37 2.87 5.83 -2.97
C PRO A 37 2.15 5.43 -1.67
N ARG A 38 1.04 4.67 -1.78
CA ARG A 38 0.39 3.91 -0.70
C ARG A 38 0.45 2.42 -1.03
N ALA A 39 0.75 1.59 -0.04
CA ALA A 39 0.75 0.13 -0.19
C ALA A 39 -0.50 -0.51 0.43
N TYR A 40 -1.13 -1.41 -0.31
CA TYR A 40 -2.12 -2.36 0.19
C TYR A 40 -1.46 -3.73 0.27
N VAL A 41 -1.46 -4.33 1.46
CA VAL A 41 -0.69 -5.54 1.76
C VAL A 41 -1.62 -6.61 2.30
N VAL A 42 -1.47 -7.82 1.78
CA VAL A 42 -2.04 -9.04 2.34
C VAL A 42 -0.89 -9.75 3.05
N VAL A 43 -0.98 -9.89 4.36
CA VAL A 43 -0.01 -10.69 5.12
C VAL A 43 -0.35 -12.17 5.02
N ARG A 44 0.59 -13.04 5.36
CA ARG A 44 0.31 -14.46 5.45
C ARG A 44 -0.61 -14.78 6.64
N SER A 45 -1.27 -15.93 6.56
CA SER A 45 -2.29 -16.36 7.53
C SER A 45 -1.74 -16.58 8.95
N ASP A 46 -0.43 -16.81 9.09
CA ASP A 46 0.30 -16.99 10.34
C ASP A 46 0.84 -15.67 10.93
N VAL A 47 0.65 -14.55 10.22
CA VAL A 47 1.13 -13.23 10.62
C VAL A 47 -0.03 -12.38 11.12
N GLN A 48 0.15 -11.76 12.28
CA GLN A 48 -0.85 -10.87 12.85
C GLN A 48 -0.73 -9.46 12.25
N GLU A 49 -1.85 -8.93 11.75
CA GLU A 49 -1.97 -7.55 11.29
C GLU A 49 -1.91 -6.59 12.48
N THR A 50 -0.74 -6.01 12.76
CA THR A 50 -0.55 -5.03 13.84
C THR A 50 -0.02 -3.69 13.29
N GLU A 51 -0.27 -2.61 14.03
CA GLU A 51 0.29 -1.30 13.67
C GLU A 51 1.82 -1.31 13.68
N GLN A 52 2.41 -2.07 14.60
CA GLN A 52 3.86 -2.27 14.69
C GLN A 52 4.38 -2.92 13.41
N LEU A 53 3.74 -3.99 12.93
CA LEU A 53 4.13 -4.64 11.68
C LEU A 53 4.04 -3.70 10.47
N ALA A 54 2.98 -2.88 10.40
CA ALA A 54 2.84 -1.89 9.33
C ALA A 54 3.98 -0.86 9.35
N GLN A 55 4.40 -0.42 10.54
CA GLN A 55 5.56 0.48 10.71
C GLN A 55 6.85 -0.22 10.28
N GLU A 56 7.10 -1.44 10.75
CA GLU A 56 8.28 -2.24 10.39
C GLU A 56 8.40 -2.45 8.87
N ILE A 57 7.31 -2.79 8.19
CA ILE A 57 7.30 -2.95 6.74
C ILE A 57 7.59 -1.63 6.02
N THR A 58 7.00 -0.53 6.50
CA THR A 58 7.19 0.80 5.94
C THR A 58 8.63 1.29 6.09
N GLU A 59 9.21 1.14 7.28
CA GLU A 59 10.59 1.50 7.59
C GLU A 59 11.58 0.65 6.80
N TRP A 60 11.37 -0.67 6.78
CA TRP A 60 12.19 -1.60 6.00
C TRP A 60 12.26 -1.22 4.53
N LEU A 61 11.14 -0.82 3.92
CA LEU A 61 11.13 -0.35 2.54
C LEU A 61 11.83 1.02 2.42
N ALA A 62 11.60 1.93 3.38
CA ALA A 62 12.15 3.29 3.37
C ALA A 62 13.69 3.35 3.43
N GLU A 63 14.33 2.35 4.04
CA GLU A 63 15.78 2.15 4.04
C GLU A 63 16.32 1.67 2.67
N ARG A 64 15.47 1.01 1.87
CA ARG A 64 15.86 0.31 0.63
C ARG A 64 15.50 1.08 -0.64
N VAL A 65 14.91 2.27 -0.49
CA VAL A 65 14.45 3.12 -1.60
C VAL A 65 14.77 4.59 -1.33
N SER A 66 14.93 5.35 -2.41
CA SER A 66 15.13 6.81 -2.33
C SER A 66 13.91 7.52 -1.70
N PRO A 67 14.07 8.68 -1.06
CA PRO A 67 12.98 9.43 -0.41
C PRO A 67 11.66 9.60 -1.19
N PRO A 68 11.63 9.85 -2.53
CA PRO A 68 10.37 9.96 -3.27
C PRO A 68 9.63 8.63 -3.45
N LYS A 69 10.32 7.50 -3.28
CA LYS A 69 9.77 6.14 -3.42
C LYS A 69 9.19 5.57 -2.12
N ARG A 70 9.32 6.29 -1.00
CA ARG A 70 8.80 5.88 0.31
C ARG A 70 7.27 5.89 0.31
N LEU A 71 6.66 5.02 1.11
CA LEU A 71 5.20 4.90 1.25
C LEU A 71 4.60 6.07 2.06
N ARG A 72 4.75 7.30 1.57
CA ARG A 72 4.23 8.50 2.26
C ARG A 72 2.70 8.56 2.24
N GLY A 73 2.06 7.82 1.34
CA GLY A 73 0.61 7.60 1.36
C GLY A 73 0.17 6.64 2.47
N GLY A 74 1.12 6.02 3.18
CA GLY A 74 0.87 5.04 4.22
C GLY A 74 0.75 3.61 3.70
N MET A 75 0.41 2.72 4.62
CA MET A 75 0.21 1.29 4.37
C MET A 75 -1.13 0.83 4.99
N ARG A 76 -1.80 -0.09 4.30
CA ARG A 76 -3.05 -0.70 4.75
C ARG A 76 -3.02 -2.20 4.57
N PHE A 77 -3.49 -2.93 5.57
CA PHE A 77 -3.77 -4.35 5.44
C PHE A 77 -5.11 -4.55 4.76
N VAL A 78 -5.16 -5.52 3.85
CA VAL A 78 -6.38 -5.95 3.17
C VAL A 78 -6.43 -7.46 3.15
N LYS A 79 -7.64 -8.01 3.13
CA LYS A 79 -7.86 -9.47 3.06
C LYS A 79 -7.36 -10.07 1.75
N GLU A 80 -7.52 -9.33 0.65
CA GLU A 80 -7.10 -9.76 -0.68
C GLU A 80 -6.82 -8.55 -1.57
N ILE A 81 -5.91 -8.73 -2.53
CA ILE A 81 -5.71 -7.78 -3.63
C ILE A 81 -6.73 -8.11 -4.72
N PRO A 82 -7.59 -7.16 -5.15
CA PRO A 82 -8.61 -7.43 -6.14
C PRO A 82 -7.95 -7.80 -7.48
N LYS A 83 -8.26 -8.99 -7.97
CA LYS A 83 -7.77 -9.53 -9.23
C LYS A 83 -8.93 -9.90 -10.15
N SER A 84 -8.73 -9.81 -11.46
CA SER A 84 -9.68 -10.33 -12.45
C SER A 84 -9.71 -11.86 -12.40
N ALA A 85 -10.70 -12.47 -13.06
CA ALA A 85 -10.74 -13.91 -13.27
C ALA A 85 -9.49 -14.48 -13.98
N SER A 86 -8.72 -13.62 -14.67
CA SER A 86 -7.45 -13.96 -15.32
C SER A 86 -6.22 -13.67 -14.45
N GLY A 87 -6.39 -13.36 -13.16
CA GLY A 87 -5.32 -13.05 -12.21
C GLY A 87 -4.71 -11.64 -12.33
N LYS A 88 -5.24 -10.77 -13.19
CA LYS A 88 -4.70 -9.40 -13.36
C LYS A 88 -5.15 -8.51 -12.21
N ILE A 89 -4.22 -7.81 -11.57
CA ILE A 89 -4.53 -6.85 -10.49
C ILE A 89 -5.44 -5.74 -11.03
N LEU A 90 -6.59 -5.57 -10.39
CA LEU A 90 -7.58 -4.54 -10.70
C LEU A 90 -7.27 -3.26 -9.91
N ARG A 91 -6.18 -2.57 -10.29
CA ARG A 91 -5.74 -1.33 -9.62
C ARG A 91 -6.82 -0.24 -9.55
N ARG A 92 -7.76 -0.24 -10.50
CA ARG A 92 -8.92 0.66 -10.51
C ARG A 92 -9.77 0.50 -9.24
N VAL A 93 -10.00 -0.72 -8.79
CA VAL A 93 -10.81 -1.00 -7.59
C VAL A 93 -10.15 -0.41 -6.34
N LEU A 94 -8.82 -0.55 -6.21
CA LEU A 94 -8.06 0.06 -5.12
C LEU A 94 -8.06 1.59 -5.20
N LYS A 95 -7.98 2.17 -6.41
CA LYS A 95 -8.12 3.63 -6.59
C LYS A 95 -9.50 4.14 -6.19
N ASP A 96 -10.55 3.39 -6.50
CA ASP A 96 -11.91 3.74 -6.09
C ASP A 96 -12.09 3.59 -4.56
N GLN A 97 -11.41 2.62 -3.93
CA GLN A 97 -11.30 2.53 -2.47
C GLN A 97 -10.62 3.76 -1.87
N VAL A 98 -9.48 4.20 -2.40
CA VAL A 98 -8.81 5.45 -1.96
C VAL A 98 -9.76 6.63 -2.04
N LYS A 99 -10.49 6.79 -3.15
CA LYS A 99 -11.47 7.89 -3.27
C LYS A 99 -12.57 7.84 -2.23
N ARG A 100 -13.00 6.65 -1.81
CA ARG A 100 -13.98 6.49 -0.73
C ARG A 100 -13.36 6.79 0.65
N GLU A 101 -12.13 6.35 0.87
CA GLU A 101 -11.36 6.60 2.11
C GLU A 101 -10.99 8.07 2.31
N GLU A 102 -10.74 8.80 1.21
CA GLU A 102 -10.31 10.21 1.24
C GLU A 102 -11.48 11.19 0.99
N GLY A 103 -12.54 10.76 0.29
CA GLY A 103 -13.75 11.55 0.03
C GLY A 103 -14.77 11.52 1.18
N ASP A 104 -14.68 10.52 2.05
CA ASP A 104 -15.34 10.49 3.34
C ASP A 104 -14.24 10.81 4.37
N GLY A 105 -14.24 12.00 4.97
CA GLY A 105 -13.16 12.53 5.83
C GLY A 105 -12.92 11.76 7.15
N ARG A 106 -13.17 10.46 7.17
CA ARG A 106 -12.90 9.48 8.22
C ARG A 106 -12.33 8.24 7.55
N GLY A 107 -11.00 8.19 7.43
CA GLY A 107 -10.30 6.94 7.16
C GLY A 107 -10.80 5.86 8.13
N PRO A 108 -10.85 4.58 7.70
CA PRO A 108 -11.40 3.52 8.52
C PRO A 108 -10.62 3.44 9.84
N LYS A 109 -11.33 3.72 10.95
CA LYS A 109 -10.89 3.28 12.27
C LYS A 109 -10.74 1.77 12.17
N ALA A 110 -9.50 1.28 12.26
CA ALA A 110 -9.25 -0.14 12.51
C ALA A 110 -10.14 -0.53 13.69
N LYS A 111 -11.11 -1.42 13.43
CA LYS A 111 -12.00 -1.95 14.46
C LYS A 111 -11.14 -2.82 15.38
N LEU A 112 -11.03 -2.40 16.64
CA LEU A 112 -10.81 -3.30 17.77
C LEU A 112 -12.18 -3.66 18.35
#